data_AF-A0A7S2Y0T6-F1
#
_entry.id   AF-A0A7S2Y0T6-F1
#
_cell.length_a   1.000
_cell.length_b   1.000
_cell.length_c   1.000
_cell.angle_alpha   90.00
_cell.angle_beta   90.00
_cell.angle_gamma   90.00
#
_symmetry.space_group_name_H-M   'P 1'
#
loop_
_entity.id
_entity.type
_entity.pdbx_description
1 polymer ?
#
loop_
_entity_poly.entity_id
_entity_poly.type
_entity_poly.pdbx_seq_one_letter_code
_entity_poly.pdbx_strand_id
1 'polypeptide(L)'
;MDDEGLPGAVLPVKEIDQVLNEIGIGWWQWGMLIVLSAGLMADAMEVVLLSFLSPCVGVEWGLTQDETSALTSAVFLGELFGAFFWGPMADRHGRRPLYAASLVVILVFGLLS
;
A
#
# COMPACT_ATOMS: atom_id res chain seq x y z
N MET A 1 12.03 -28.10 -58.35
CA MET A 1 12.69 -28.81 -57.22
C MET A 1 12.88 -27.83 -56.06
N ASP A 2 11.84 -27.05 -55.77
CA ASP A 2 10.92 -27.30 -54.65
C ASP A 2 11.59 -27.51 -53.29
N ASP A 3 12.13 -26.42 -52.73
CA ASP A 3 12.10 -26.22 -51.29
C ASP A 3 10.83 -25.41 -50.96
N GLU A 4 9.74 -26.16 -50.79
CA GLU A 4 8.43 -25.66 -50.39
C GLU A 4 8.47 -24.98 -49.02
N GLY A 5 7.73 -23.88 -48.92
CA GLY A 5 7.60 -23.08 -47.71
C GLY A 5 6.99 -23.85 -46.55
N LEU A 6 7.72 -23.86 -45.43
CA LEU A 6 7.10 -23.85 -44.12
C LEU A 6 7.09 -22.40 -43.65
N PRO A 7 5.95 -21.68 -43.71
CA PRO A 7 5.84 -20.38 -43.05
C PRO A 7 6.09 -20.66 -41.57
N GLY A 8 7.24 -20.23 -41.08
CA GLY A 8 7.50 -20.14 -39.66
C GLY A 8 6.36 -19.32 -39.08
N ALA A 9 5.40 -20.00 -38.44
CA ALA A 9 4.33 -19.37 -37.71
C ALA A 9 4.98 -18.67 -36.50
N VAL A 10 5.57 -17.51 -36.76
CA VAL A 10 5.84 -16.51 -35.74
C VAL A 10 4.44 -16.12 -35.29
N LEU A 11 3.95 -16.75 -34.22
CA LEU A 11 2.75 -16.27 -33.56
C LEU A 11 2.98 -14.77 -33.34
N PRO A 12 2.05 -13.89 -33.78
CA PRO A 12 2.22 -12.47 -33.55
C PRO A 12 2.34 -12.30 -32.03
N VAL A 13 3.54 -11.98 -31.56
CA VAL A 13 3.80 -11.73 -30.15
C VAL A 13 3.06 -10.44 -29.87
N LYS A 14 1.80 -10.57 -29.44
CA LYS A 14 1.01 -9.43 -28.99
C LYS A 14 1.76 -8.84 -27.82
N GLU A 15 2.02 -7.53 -27.91
CA GLU A 15 2.56 -6.77 -26.80
C GLU A 15 1.69 -6.99 -25.56
N ILE A 16 2.31 -7.01 -24.37
CA ILE A 16 1.61 -7.29 -23.10
C ILE A 16 0.40 -6.34 -22.93
N ASP A 17 0.55 -5.09 -23.37
CA ASP A 17 -0.51 -4.08 -23.33
C ASP A 17 -1.70 -4.44 -24.22
N GLN A 18 -1.47 -5.05 -25.39
CA GLN A 18 -2.54 -5.46 -26.29
C GLN A 18 -3.34 -6.62 -25.71
N VAL A 19 -2.64 -7.60 -25.11
CA VAL A 19 -3.29 -8.74 -24.44
C VAL A 19 -4.06 -8.27 -23.21
N LEU A 20 -3.50 -7.34 -22.43
CA LEU A 20 -4.16 -6.78 -21.26
C LEU A 20 -5.42 -5.99 -21.64
N ASN A 21 -5.35 -5.20 -22.71
CA ASN A 21 -6.48 -4.42 -23.20
C ASN A 21 -7.60 -5.30 -23.80
N GLU A 22 -7.26 -6.43 -24.40
CA GLU A 22 -8.24 -7.42 -24.88
C GLU A 22 -8.97 -8.14 -23.75
N ILE A 23 -8.27 -8.47 -22.65
CA ILE A 23 -8.85 -9.14 -21.49
C ILE A 23 -9.67 -8.15 -20.63
N GLY A 24 -9.24 -6.90 -20.56
CA GLY A 24 -9.91 -5.84 -19.79
C GLY A 24 -9.82 -6.04 -18.28
N ILE A 25 -10.32 -5.06 -17.53
CA ILE A 25 -10.33 -5.09 -16.05
C ILE A 25 -11.62 -5.72 -15.56
N GLY A 26 -11.51 -6.80 -14.78
CA GLY A 26 -12.65 -7.47 -14.16
C GLY A 26 -13.20 -6.73 -12.94
N TRP A 27 -14.46 -7.00 -12.59
CA TRP A 27 -15.12 -6.36 -11.44
C TRP A 27 -14.42 -6.61 -10.10
N TRP A 28 -13.80 -7.79 -9.93
CA TRP A 28 -13.00 -8.11 -8.74
C TRP A 28 -11.77 -7.22 -8.60
N GLN A 29 -11.15 -6.82 -9.73
CA GLN A 29 -9.99 -5.94 -9.72
C GLN A 29 -10.41 -4.52 -9.31
N TRP A 30 -11.57 -4.05 -9.80
CA TRP A 30 -12.17 -2.79 -9.33
C TRP A 30 -12.46 -2.82 -7.82
N GLY A 31 -13.02 -3.91 -7.31
CA GLY A 31 -13.25 -4.08 -5.87
C GLY A 31 -11.95 -3.99 -5.06
N MET A 32 -10.88 -4.65 -5.51
CA MET A 32 -9.58 -4.56 -4.85
C MET A 32 -8.97 -3.16 -4.93
N LEU A 33 -9.10 -2.48 -6.06
CA LEU A 33 -8.65 -1.09 -6.20
C LEU A 33 -9.33 -0.19 -5.18
N ILE A 34 -10.66 -0.26 -5.05
CA ILE A 34 -11.42 0.54 -4.08
C ILE A 34 -10.94 0.27 -2.64
N VAL A 35 -10.80 -1.00 -2.26
CA VAL A 35 -10.37 -1.37 -0.90
C VAL A 35 -8.94 -0.89 -0.62
N LEU A 36 -8.01 -1.12 -1.55
CA LEU A 36 -6.61 -0.67 -1.39
C LEU A 36 -6.51 0.85 -1.36
N SER A 37 -7.24 1.54 -2.23
CA SER A 37 -7.29 3.00 -2.24
C SER A 37 -7.90 3.58 -0.96
N ALA A 38 -8.90 2.92 -0.37
CA ALA A 38 -9.46 3.34 0.91
C ALA A 38 -8.42 3.24 2.05
N GLY A 39 -7.63 2.16 2.08
CA GLY A 39 -6.54 2.02 3.04
C GLY A 39 -5.47 3.11 2.87
N LEU A 40 -5.07 3.38 1.63
CA LEU A 40 -4.11 4.45 1.33
C LEU A 40 -4.66 5.84 1.70
N MET A 41 -5.96 6.07 1.51
CA MET A 41 -6.61 7.32 1.88
C MET A 41 -6.64 7.51 3.41
N ALA A 42 -6.86 6.44 4.17
CA ALA A 42 -6.81 6.49 5.64
C ALA A 42 -5.40 6.85 6.14
N ASP A 43 -4.37 6.21 5.58
CA ASP A 43 -2.96 6.49 5.86
C ASP A 43 -2.60 7.95 5.54
N ALA A 44 -3.02 8.45 4.37
CA ALA A 44 -2.82 9.86 4.01
C ALA A 44 -3.54 10.82 4.97
N MET A 45 -4.74 10.47 5.44
CA MET A 45 -5.48 11.28 6.41
C MET A 45 -4.76 11.33 7.77
N GLU A 46 -4.18 10.22 8.22
CA GLU A 46 -3.39 10.15 9.46
C GLU A 46 -2.20 11.12 9.43
N VAL A 47 -1.40 11.10 8.35
CA VAL A 47 -0.24 11.99 8.19
C VAL A 47 -0.65 13.47 8.19
N VAL A 48 -1.78 13.79 7.55
CA VAL A 48 -2.34 15.15 7.55
C VAL A 48 -2.77 15.56 8.96
N LEU A 49 -3.47 14.69 9.68
CA LEU A 49 -3.89 14.95 11.06
C LEU A 49 -2.68 15.18 11.98
N LEU A 50 -1.65 14.34 11.88
CA LEU A 50 -0.42 14.47 12.65
C LEU A 50 0.25 15.84 12.46
N SER A 51 0.25 16.33 11.22
CA SER A 51 0.82 17.65 10.86
C SER A 51 0.08 18.82 11.54
N PHE A 52 -1.24 18.71 11.71
CA PHE A 52 -2.05 19.72 12.41
C PHE A 52 -2.03 19.57 13.93
N LEU A 53 -2.00 18.33 14.43
CA LEU A 53 -2.01 18.03 15.87
C LEU A 53 -0.67 18.30 16.55
N SER A 54 0.44 18.08 15.86
CA SER A 54 1.80 18.24 16.41
C SER A 54 2.01 19.56 17.17
N PRO A 55 1.71 20.75 16.62
CA PRO A 55 1.85 22.00 17.36
C PRO A 55 0.84 22.18 18.51
N CYS A 56 -0.39 21.66 18.39
CA CYS A 56 -1.40 21.73 19.46
C CYS A 56 -0.99 20.90 20.68
N VAL A 57 -0.52 19.67 20.44
CA VAL A 57 -0.04 18.77 21.50
C VAL A 57 1.17 19.35 22.21
N GLY A 58 2.07 20.00 21.47
CA GLY A 58 3.22 20.68 22.06
C GLY A 58 2.82 21.74 23.09
N VAL A 59 1.78 22.54 22.80
CA VAL A 59 1.25 23.55 23.72
C VAL A 59 0.54 22.93 24.92
N GLU A 60 -0.30 21.92 24.69
CA GLU A 60 -1.13 21.32 25.73
C GLU A 60 -0.31 20.50 26.75
N TRP A 61 0.73 19.81 26.29
CA TRP A 61 1.62 19.04 27.16
C TRP A 61 2.84 19.83 27.65
N GLY A 62 2.98 21.10 27.25
CA GLY A 62 4.08 21.98 27.67
C GLY A 62 5.45 21.51 27.18
N LEU A 63 5.50 20.87 26.02
CA LEU A 63 6.70 20.28 25.45
C LEU A 63 7.57 21.34 24.76
N THR A 64 8.88 21.11 24.77
CA THR A 64 9.82 21.87 23.95
C THR A 64 9.67 21.51 22.45
N GLN A 65 10.18 22.38 21.57
CA GLN A 65 10.13 22.16 20.13
C GLN A 65 10.87 20.87 19.72
N ASP A 66 11.97 20.57 20.38
CA ASP A 66 12.75 19.35 20.15
C ASP A 66 11.95 18.10 20.52
N GLU A 67 11.28 18.09 21.67
CA GLU A 67 10.44 16.96 22.12
C GLU A 67 9.24 16.73 21.20
N THR A 68 8.60 17.81 20.74
CA THR A 68 7.47 17.73 19.81
C THR A 68 7.92 17.14 18.47
N SER A 69 9.09 17.54 17.96
CA SER A 69 9.67 16.97 16.74
C SER A 69 10.09 15.51 16.90
N ALA A 70 10.56 15.12 18.09
CA ALA A 70 10.92 13.76 18.43
C ALA A 70 9.69 12.84 18.46
N LEU A 71 8.55 13.32 18.99
CA LEU A 71 7.28 12.60 18.97
C LEU A 71 6.80 12.34 17.53
N THR A 72 6.79 13.38 16.68
CA THR A 72 6.42 13.22 15.27
C THR A 72 7.36 12.26 14.55
N SER A 73 8.66 12.33 14.85
CA SER A 73 9.66 11.40 14.28
C SER A 73 9.44 9.96 14.72
N ALA A 74 8.98 9.74 15.96
CA ALA A 74 8.67 8.41 16.46
C ALA A 74 7.52 7.74 15.68
N VAL A 75 6.53 8.50 15.23
CA VAL A 75 5.44 7.99 14.38
C VAL A 75 5.98 7.49 13.04
N PHE A 76 6.76 8.31 12.33
CA PHE A 76 7.38 7.92 11.05
C PHE A 76 8.38 6.76 11.20
N LEU A 77 9.09 6.68 12.32
CA LEU A 77 9.93 5.51 12.62
C LEU A 77 9.07 4.25 12.78
N GLY A 78 7.92 4.35 13.46
CA GLY A 78 6.95 3.27 13.57
C GLY A 78 6.46 2.78 12.21
N GLU A 79 6.08 3.70 11.31
CA GLU A 79 5.68 3.38 9.93
C GLU A 79 6.81 2.66 9.17
N LEU A 80 8.04 3.14 9.30
CA LEU A 80 9.22 2.53 8.65
C LEU A 80 9.42 1.09 9.13
N PHE A 81 9.43 0.85 10.44
CA PHE A 81 9.56 -0.50 10.99
C PHE A 81 8.38 -1.39 10.60
N GLY A 82 7.17 -0.85 10.58
CA GLY A 82 5.98 -1.52 10.08
C GLY A 82 6.16 -1.99 8.64
N ALA A 83 6.60 -1.10 7.75
CA ALA A 83 6.82 -1.43 6.34
C ALA A 83 7.88 -2.53 6.16
N PHE A 84 8.98 -2.46 6.91
CA PHE A 84 10.04 -3.50 6.87
C PHE A 84 9.56 -4.87 7.36
N PHE A 85 8.64 -4.90 8.32
CA PHE A 85 8.10 -6.15 8.84
C PHE A 85 6.99 -6.72 7.95
N TRP A 86 6.00 -5.90 7.61
CA TRP A 86 4.85 -6.32 6.83
C TRP A 86 5.18 -6.58 5.37
N GLY A 87 6.15 -5.88 4.76
CA GLY A 87 6.53 -6.06 3.35
C GLY A 87 6.94 -7.50 3.02
N PRO A 88 8.03 -8.04 3.60
CA PRO A 88 8.47 -9.42 3.37
C PRO A 88 7.42 -10.45 3.79
N MET A 89 6.64 -10.14 4.84
CA MET A 89 5.59 -11.03 5.31
C MET A 89 4.44 -11.13 4.31
N ALA A 90 4.15 -10.06 3.56
CA ALA A 90 3.13 -10.00 2.52
C ALA A 90 3.48 -10.90 1.35
N ASP A 91 4.74 -10.87 0.95
CA ASP A 91 5.24 -11.63 -0.19
C ASP A 91 5.32 -13.13 0.13
N ARG A 92 5.56 -13.50 1.40
CA ARG A 92 5.66 -14.91 1.82
C ARG A 92 4.32 -15.58 2.13
N HIS A 93 3.40 -14.90 2.79
CA HIS A 93 2.12 -15.49 3.26
C HIS A 93 0.91 -15.13 2.37
N GLY A 94 1.14 -14.30 1.35
CA GLY A 94 0.12 -13.78 0.47
C GLY A 94 -0.46 -12.45 0.96
N ARG A 95 -0.80 -11.58 0.01
CA ARG A 95 -1.20 -10.19 0.28
C ARG A 95 -2.56 -10.03 0.96
N ARG A 96 -3.52 -10.93 0.69
CA ARG A 96 -4.88 -10.87 1.26
C ARG A 96 -4.94 -11.09 2.79
N PRO A 97 -4.41 -12.21 3.34
CA PRO A 97 -4.47 -12.43 4.79
C PRO A 97 -3.67 -11.37 5.55
N LEU A 98 -2.58 -10.89 4.96
CA LEU A 98 -1.75 -9.90 5.59
C LEU A 98 -2.43 -8.52 5.66
N TYR A 99 -3.10 -8.10 4.58
CA TYR A 99 -3.89 -6.88 4.59
C TYR A 99 -5.03 -6.93 5.63
N ALA A 100 -5.66 -8.10 5.81
CA ALA A 100 -6.64 -8.28 6.90
C ALA A 100 -5.97 -8.19 8.28
N ALA A 101 -4.78 -8.77 8.46
CA ALA A 101 -4.05 -8.72 9.72
C ALA A 101 -3.63 -7.29 10.09
N SER A 102 -3.16 -6.48 9.13
CA SER A 102 -2.82 -5.08 9.38
C SER A 102 -4.06 -4.26 9.80
N LEU A 103 -5.23 -4.51 9.18
CA LEU A 103 -6.48 -3.88 9.59
C LEU A 103 -6.90 -4.27 11.02
N VAL A 104 -6.72 -5.54 11.41
CA VAL A 104 -7.00 -5.97 12.80
C VAL A 104 -6.06 -5.29 13.79
N VAL A 105 -4.78 -5.16 13.44
CA VAL A 105 -3.80 -4.48 14.30
C VAL A 105 -4.19 -3.01 14.48
N ILE A 106 -4.46 -2.30 13.39
CA ILE A 106 -4.92 -0.90 13.44
C ILE A 106 -6.20 -0.77 14.28
N LEU A 107 -7.17 -1.68 14.08
CA LEU A 107 -8.41 -1.68 14.85
C LEU A 107 -8.17 -1.88 16.36
N VAL A 108 -7.31 -2.82 16.73
CA VAL A 108 -7.00 -3.08 18.15
C VAL A 108 -6.31 -1.88 18.79
N PHE A 109 -5.29 -1.31 18.14
CA PHE A 109 -4.59 -0.13 18.67
C PHE A 109 -5.49 1.11 18.70
N GLY A 110 -6.31 1.32 17.67
CA GLY A 110 -7.27 2.43 17.63
C GLY A 110 -8.39 2.31 18.65
N LEU A 111 -8.74 1.09 19.10
CA LEU A 111 -9.66 0.89 20.23
C LEU A 111 -9.01 1.12 21.60
N LEU A 112 -7.68 1.05 21.67
CA LEU A 112 -6.92 1.18 22.91
C LEU A 112 -6.42 2.61 23.18
N SER A 113 -6.30 3.46 22.14
CA SER A 113 -5.84 4.86 22.26
C SER A 113 -6.97 5.78 22.71
#